data_AF-A0A2H0XDX0-F1
#
_entry.id   AF-A0A2H0XDX0-F1
#
_cell.length_a   1.000
_cell.length_b   1.000
_cell.length_c   1.000
_cell.angle_alpha   90.00
_cell.angle_beta   90.00
_cell.angle_gamma   90.00
#
_symmetry.space_group_name_H-M   'P 1'
#
loop_
_entity.id
_entity.type
_entity.pdbx_description
1 polymer ?
#
loop_
_entity_poly.entity_id
_entity_poly.type
_entity_poly.pdbx_seq_one_letter_code
_entity_poly.pdbx_strand_id
1 'polypeptide(L)'
;MTCVGNKVKLYSNVWRCFVFAVSVFGALFSAVFASASDTTPPYSTVVLDPASPEGNGGWYLQTVMATVFSQDLESGVNAIRYRLNSGSLETKNFTVAPNLVSNYSFEDTLTGSWIKTGGSSGDIDTVSAQDGARSIYLESATGQTGCWGNNVRYIPADSLDSFSVSAFVKGVNIFGTGAYLDFFALTPSGSQFIGRSEILTGSFDWKIISLHFVSLPADTYGVYVNLCLTGTGRVNFDSIFQASVDSGSFVIVPVLSSGENILTYFASDAVGNIEPAKSAFIKIDTRSPTGWSNFSTEQSGNDHTFISSIDVFDRESGLKEGSDKFQYSVDGGASWGYYQNFGSCNGSFVSGGWIDLNSSFINGERSATLTTPEVNYCNSNWKVCKTARFYVEDISGRSSTKDICLYGPWFKTSKSNIFAEGAISQNGSQGSATASYFIFAGGSISNVSSENLTIVPYYEGSFNLRSFEELLSRAPSIATVKVFPSTTGVFLFSGNMSVSSGTVPNAIKNSVSFPVLFIDGDLTINSNISLNDGGGIVFIVSGDVEVDKSVSNIDAFIYSFGNFDSSYNGSQNSPTLVINGGVIAGSYDLSRVTSSSSGFLGEYFVYDPTYLIAFSSVFGERKTVYKEI
;
A
#
# COMPACT_ATOMS: atom_id res chain seq x y z
N MET A 1 -16.31 25.88 44.53
CA MET A 1 -16.14 26.70 45.75
C MET A 1 -15.60 25.79 46.84
N THR A 2 -14.28 25.68 46.95
CA THR A 2 -13.37 26.47 47.82
C THR A 2 -13.39 26.04 49.29
N CYS A 3 -12.27 25.41 49.63
CA CYS A 3 -11.63 25.15 50.92
C CYS A 3 -12.02 26.03 52.10
N VAL A 4 -12.00 25.44 53.30
CA VAL A 4 -11.26 26.01 54.43
C VAL A 4 -10.56 24.87 55.18
N GLY A 5 -9.23 24.90 55.16
CA GLY A 5 -8.40 24.18 56.12
C GLY A 5 -7.87 25.16 57.17
N ASN A 6 -7.67 24.69 58.40
CA ASN A 6 -6.64 25.26 59.27
C ASN A 6 -6.00 24.19 60.16
N LYS A 7 -4.67 24.14 60.04
CA LYS A 7 -3.61 23.52 60.87
C LYS A 7 -3.76 23.95 62.35
N VAL A 8 -3.23 23.34 63.42
CA VAL A 8 -2.23 22.29 63.71
C VAL A 8 -2.29 22.03 65.23
N LYS A 9 -1.96 20.82 65.71
CA LYS A 9 -1.18 20.60 66.95
C LYS A 9 -0.66 19.15 67.02
N LEU A 10 0.67 19.01 66.94
CA LEU A 10 1.43 17.80 67.29
C LEU A 10 1.65 17.78 68.81
N TYR A 11 1.66 16.58 69.43
CA TYR A 11 2.82 16.05 70.18
C TYR A 11 2.51 14.72 70.92
N SER A 12 3.43 13.78 70.71
CA SER A 12 3.97 12.77 71.65
C SER A 12 3.37 11.36 71.71
N ASN A 13 4.32 10.42 71.74
CA ASN A 13 4.26 8.98 71.50
C ASN A 13 4.45 8.20 72.81
N VAL A 14 3.71 7.08 72.93
CA VAL A 14 4.15 5.74 73.38
C VAL A 14 4.49 5.52 74.86
N TRP A 15 3.72 4.65 75.55
CA TRP A 15 4.09 3.28 75.98
C TRP A 15 3.08 2.72 77.00
N ARG A 16 2.55 1.49 76.81
CA ARG A 16 2.23 0.55 77.90
C ARG A 16 1.82 -0.83 77.38
N CYS A 17 2.61 -1.83 77.78
CA CYS A 17 2.36 -3.26 77.69
C CYS A 17 1.16 -3.70 78.55
N PHE A 18 0.44 -4.74 78.13
CA PHE A 18 -0.13 -5.73 79.06
C PHE A 18 -0.21 -7.12 78.42
N VAL A 19 0.17 -8.10 79.21
CA VAL A 19 0.30 -9.53 78.95
C VAL A 19 -1.07 -10.22 79.07
N PHE A 20 -1.40 -11.14 78.16
CA PHE A 20 -2.16 -12.37 78.47
C PHE A 20 -1.81 -13.45 77.43
N ALA A 21 -1.42 -14.62 77.93
CA ALA A 21 -1.00 -15.77 77.14
C ALA A 21 -2.02 -16.92 77.25
N VAL A 22 -1.98 -17.78 76.22
CA VAL A 22 -2.39 -19.20 76.17
C VAL A 22 -3.82 -19.51 75.69
N SER A 23 -3.95 -19.71 74.37
CA SER A 23 -4.28 -20.99 73.68
C SER A 23 -5.21 -20.81 72.48
N VAL A 24 -4.63 -20.63 71.29
CA VAL A 24 -5.29 -20.97 70.02
C VAL A 24 -4.27 -21.71 69.15
N PHE A 25 -4.74 -22.83 68.62
CA PHE A 25 -4.14 -23.76 67.68
C PHE A 25 -3.04 -23.18 66.78
N GLY A 26 -1.93 -23.91 66.69
CA GLY A 26 -0.86 -23.68 65.74
C GLY A 26 -1.35 -23.81 64.30
N ALA A 27 -1.43 -22.68 63.61
CA ALA A 27 -1.15 -22.59 62.19
C ALA A 27 0.15 -21.80 62.05
N LEU A 28 1.28 -22.49 62.25
CA LEU A 28 2.54 -22.06 61.66
C LEU A 28 2.30 -22.10 60.14
N PHE A 29 1.98 -20.95 59.56
CA PHE A 29 2.24 -20.71 58.15
C PHE A 29 3.77 -20.78 58.03
N SER A 30 4.29 -21.98 57.76
CA SER A 30 5.55 -22.10 57.04
C SER A 30 5.28 -21.43 55.70
N ALA A 31 5.64 -20.16 55.59
CA ALA A 31 6.02 -19.64 54.29
C ALA A 31 7.20 -20.51 53.86
N VAL A 32 6.87 -21.54 53.08
CA VAL A 32 7.86 -22.23 52.27
C VAL A 32 8.40 -21.14 51.37
N PHE A 33 9.58 -20.61 51.70
CA PHE A 33 10.44 -20.04 50.69
C PHE A 33 10.64 -21.19 49.70
N ALA A 34 9.86 -21.22 48.62
CA ALA A 34 10.26 -21.95 47.44
C ALA A 34 11.61 -21.34 47.09
N SER A 35 12.68 -22.09 47.32
CA SER A 35 13.97 -21.78 46.74
C SER A 35 13.73 -21.57 45.26
N ALA A 36 14.00 -20.37 44.74
CA ALA A 36 14.17 -20.15 43.31
C ALA A 36 15.37 -20.99 42.88
N SER A 37 15.13 -22.28 42.58
CA SER A 37 16.13 -23.19 42.02
C SER A 37 16.31 -22.93 40.53
N ASP A 38 15.25 -22.46 39.88
CA ASP A 38 15.31 -22.12 38.47
C ASP A 38 16.23 -20.91 38.24
N THR A 39 17.31 -21.18 37.52
CA THR A 39 18.31 -20.19 37.10
C THR A 39 18.36 -20.06 35.57
N THR A 40 17.54 -20.82 34.87
CA THR A 40 17.51 -20.87 33.42
C THR A 40 16.48 -19.88 32.91
N PRO A 41 16.86 -18.88 32.09
CA PRO A 41 15.86 -18.02 31.47
C PRO A 41 15.05 -18.77 30.41
N PRO A 42 13.85 -18.26 30.07
CA PRO A 42 13.07 -18.81 28.96
C PRO A 42 13.83 -18.79 27.63
N TYR A 43 13.31 -19.55 26.66
CA TYR A 43 13.78 -19.52 25.28
C TYR A 43 12.61 -19.23 24.32
N SER A 44 12.76 -18.19 23.50
CA SER A 44 11.77 -17.85 22.47
C SER A 44 12.20 -18.17 21.03
N THR A 45 11.25 -18.56 20.19
CA THR A 45 11.36 -18.65 18.73
C THR A 45 10.30 -17.79 18.05
N VAL A 46 10.49 -17.53 16.75
CA VAL A 46 9.52 -16.80 15.92
C VAL A 46 9.24 -17.59 14.65
N VAL A 47 7.96 -17.72 14.31
CA VAL A 47 7.48 -18.30 13.05
C VAL A 47 6.76 -17.21 12.27
N LEU A 48 7.12 -17.04 11.00
CA LEU A 48 6.47 -16.09 10.10
C LEU A 48 5.42 -16.82 9.27
N ASP A 49 4.30 -16.16 9.01
CA ASP A 49 3.30 -16.56 8.04
C ASP A 49 3.03 -15.37 7.10
N PRO A 50 3.39 -15.47 5.81
CA PRO A 50 4.00 -16.62 5.13
C PRO A 50 5.38 -17.00 5.67
N ALA A 51 5.74 -18.29 5.57
CA ALA A 51 7.02 -18.80 6.09
C ALA A 51 8.25 -18.32 5.30
N SER A 52 8.05 -17.96 4.03
CA SER A 52 9.10 -17.46 3.15
C SER A 52 8.59 -16.31 2.29
N PRO A 53 9.43 -15.30 1.99
CA PRO A 53 9.06 -14.22 1.10
C PRO A 53 8.72 -14.71 -0.31
N GLU A 54 7.63 -14.22 -0.91
CA GLU A 54 7.24 -14.54 -2.29
C GLU A 54 7.95 -13.67 -3.33
N GLY A 55 8.44 -12.51 -2.91
CA GLY A 55 9.17 -11.57 -3.75
C GLY A 55 10.67 -11.85 -3.79
N ASN A 56 11.34 -11.19 -4.71
CA ASN A 56 12.79 -11.23 -4.86
C ASN A 56 13.49 -10.55 -3.67
N GLY A 57 14.79 -10.83 -3.46
CA GLY A 57 15.59 -10.13 -2.45
C GLY A 57 15.15 -10.30 -0.99
N GLY A 58 14.29 -11.27 -0.71
CA GLY A 58 13.74 -11.52 0.63
C GLY A 58 12.55 -10.63 1.00
N TRP A 59 11.86 -10.04 0.01
CA TRP A 59 10.68 -9.19 0.21
C TRP A 59 9.39 -10.00 0.19
N TYR A 60 8.54 -9.83 1.19
CA TYR A 60 7.16 -10.33 1.18
C TYR A 60 6.30 -9.40 0.33
N LEU A 61 5.46 -9.97 -0.53
CA LEU A 61 4.56 -9.18 -1.39
C LEU A 61 3.20 -8.86 -0.75
N GLN A 62 3.05 -9.25 0.52
CA GLN A 62 1.89 -9.11 1.38
C GLN A 62 2.31 -8.92 2.85
N THR A 63 1.35 -8.61 3.71
CA THR A 63 1.58 -8.47 5.16
C THR A 63 1.96 -9.78 5.80
N VAL A 64 2.74 -9.74 6.88
CA VAL A 64 3.27 -10.93 7.58
C VAL A 64 2.70 -11.02 8.98
N MET A 65 2.31 -12.21 9.40
CA MET A 65 1.97 -12.53 10.78
C MET A 65 3.17 -13.19 11.44
N ALA A 66 3.73 -12.57 12.48
CA ALA A 66 4.85 -13.15 13.25
C ALA A 66 4.32 -13.74 14.55
N THR A 67 4.52 -15.03 14.76
CA THR A 67 4.12 -15.73 15.99
C THR A 67 5.36 -16.01 16.83
N VAL A 68 5.48 -15.36 17.99
CA VAL A 68 6.56 -15.60 18.94
C VAL A 68 6.09 -16.66 19.94
N PHE A 69 6.82 -17.76 20.02
CA PHE A 69 6.60 -18.82 21.00
C PHE A 69 7.70 -18.76 22.05
N SER A 70 7.36 -19.01 23.30
CA SER A 70 8.31 -19.05 24.40
C SER A 70 8.08 -20.27 25.26
N GLN A 71 9.15 -20.77 25.87
CA GLN A 71 9.12 -21.88 26.79
C GLN A 71 10.15 -21.69 27.89
N ASP A 72 9.90 -22.35 29.01
CA ASP A 72 10.78 -22.36 30.16
C ASP A 72 10.71 -23.74 30.81
N LEU A 73 11.87 -24.31 31.19
CA LEU A 73 11.96 -25.72 31.53
C LEU A 73 11.54 -26.05 32.97
N GLU A 74 11.55 -25.08 33.87
CA GLU A 74 11.35 -25.33 35.31
C GLU A 74 10.23 -24.45 35.85
N SER A 75 10.39 -23.12 35.87
CA SER A 75 9.42 -22.22 36.48
C SER A 75 8.31 -21.74 35.55
N GLY A 76 8.39 -22.03 34.25
CA GLY A 76 7.37 -21.71 33.26
C GLY A 76 7.38 -20.24 32.81
N VAL A 77 6.87 -19.98 31.61
CA VAL A 77 6.87 -18.62 31.05
C VAL A 77 5.83 -17.74 31.74
N ASN A 78 6.26 -16.59 32.24
CA ASN A 78 5.41 -15.59 32.89
C ASN A 78 5.00 -14.48 31.91
N ALA A 79 5.92 -14.00 31.07
CA ALA A 79 5.62 -12.94 30.12
C ALA A 79 6.48 -12.99 28.85
N ILE A 80 5.89 -12.63 27.72
CA ILE A 80 6.59 -12.29 26.48
C ILE A 80 6.51 -10.78 26.29
N ARG A 81 7.67 -10.16 26.05
CA ARG A 81 7.79 -8.74 25.70
C ARG A 81 8.25 -8.62 24.27
N TYR A 82 7.59 -7.76 23.50
CA TYR A 82 7.89 -7.59 22.09
C TYR A 82 7.68 -6.16 21.64
N ARG A 83 8.37 -5.78 20.58
CA ARG A 83 8.29 -4.45 19.98
C ARG A 83 8.51 -4.55 18.48
N LEU A 84 7.61 -3.95 17.71
CA LEU A 84 7.81 -3.76 16.28
C LEU A 84 8.49 -2.41 16.04
N ASN A 85 9.60 -2.41 15.31
CA ASN A 85 10.40 -1.24 14.97
C ASN A 85 10.78 -0.42 16.21
N SER A 86 10.57 0.90 16.15
CA SER A 86 10.78 1.85 17.24
C SER A 86 9.53 2.09 18.11
N GLY A 87 8.52 1.23 18.03
CA GLY A 87 7.26 1.34 18.78
C GLY A 87 7.39 1.17 20.30
N SER A 88 6.27 1.05 21.02
CA SER A 88 6.26 0.69 22.44
C SER A 88 6.64 -0.77 22.64
N LEU A 89 7.29 -1.08 23.78
CA LEU A 89 7.47 -2.45 24.22
C LEU A 89 6.16 -2.96 24.81
N GLU A 90 5.51 -3.88 24.12
CA GLU A 90 4.28 -4.54 24.55
C GLU A 90 4.61 -5.74 25.44
N THR A 91 3.68 -6.12 26.33
CA THR A 91 3.83 -7.27 27.24
C THR A 91 2.58 -8.15 27.21
N LYS A 92 2.76 -9.42 26.89
CA LYS A 92 1.75 -10.47 27.01
C LYS A 92 2.10 -11.34 28.23
N ASN A 93 1.24 -11.36 29.23
CA ASN A 93 1.41 -12.23 30.42
C ASN A 93 0.69 -13.56 30.21
N PHE A 94 1.22 -14.61 30.84
CA PHE A 94 0.69 -15.96 30.77
C PHE A 94 0.44 -16.51 32.17
N THR A 95 -0.50 -17.44 32.27
CA THR A 95 -0.59 -18.32 33.43
C THR A 95 0.54 -19.31 33.34
N VAL A 96 1.35 -19.39 34.39
CA VAL A 96 2.53 -20.24 34.45
C VAL A 96 2.12 -21.72 34.36
N ALA A 97 2.60 -22.41 33.33
CA ALA A 97 2.48 -23.85 33.16
C ALA A 97 3.86 -24.49 33.25
N PRO A 98 4.14 -25.30 34.29
CA PRO A 98 5.44 -25.95 34.43
C PRO A 98 5.62 -27.07 33.41
N ASN A 99 6.87 -27.45 33.16
CA ASN A 99 7.20 -28.60 32.32
C ASN A 99 6.69 -29.90 32.97
N LEU A 100 5.96 -30.70 32.21
CA LEU A 100 5.34 -31.95 32.69
C LEU A 100 6.22 -33.19 32.43
N VAL A 101 7.33 -33.02 31.71
CA VAL A 101 8.24 -34.12 31.34
C VAL A 101 9.13 -34.50 32.53
N SER A 102 9.15 -35.78 32.91
CA SER A 102 10.10 -36.27 33.89
C SER A 102 11.51 -36.42 33.30
N ASN A 103 12.55 -35.99 34.02
CA ASN A 103 13.95 -36.05 33.59
C ASN A 103 14.15 -35.41 32.20
N TYR A 104 13.70 -34.16 32.05
CA TYR A 104 13.73 -33.43 30.77
C TYR A 104 15.13 -32.97 30.34
N SER A 105 16.05 -32.77 31.28
CA SER A 105 17.45 -32.38 31.04
C SER A 105 18.43 -33.55 31.20
N PHE A 106 17.94 -34.76 31.47
CA PHE A 106 18.78 -35.98 31.57
C PHE A 106 19.84 -35.97 32.69
N GLU A 107 19.72 -35.07 33.66
CA GLU A 107 20.61 -34.99 34.83
C GLU A 107 20.45 -36.19 35.78
N ASP A 108 19.27 -36.81 35.77
CA ASP A 108 19.02 -38.05 36.51
C ASP A 108 19.37 -39.30 35.69
N THR A 109 19.53 -40.44 36.38
CA THR A 109 19.73 -41.73 35.69
C THR A 109 18.54 -42.05 34.78
N LEU A 110 18.78 -42.58 33.57
CA LEU A 110 17.73 -42.94 32.58
C LEU A 110 16.78 -44.07 33.01
N THR A 111 16.80 -44.52 34.27
CA THR A 111 16.05 -45.71 34.72
C THR A 111 14.54 -45.47 34.71
N GLY A 112 13.89 -45.87 33.61
CA GLY A 112 12.43 -45.98 33.49
C GLY A 112 11.67 -44.77 32.97
N SER A 113 12.32 -43.61 32.77
CA SER A 113 11.67 -42.39 32.24
C SER A 113 11.75 -42.24 30.73
N TRP A 114 12.84 -42.71 30.12
CA TRP A 114 13.06 -42.67 28.67
C TRP A 114 13.52 -44.04 28.18
N ILE A 115 12.86 -44.57 27.16
CA ILE A 115 13.08 -45.91 26.63
C ILE A 115 13.59 -45.81 25.20
N LYS A 116 14.75 -46.41 24.96
CA LYS A 116 15.32 -46.52 23.62
C LYS A 116 14.67 -47.67 22.85
N THR A 117 14.31 -47.38 21.61
CA THR A 117 13.78 -48.35 20.65
C THR A 117 14.53 -48.22 19.31
N GLY A 118 14.42 -49.23 18.45
CA GLY A 118 15.05 -49.24 17.14
C GLY A 118 16.52 -49.67 17.15
N GLY A 119 17.17 -49.55 15.98
CA GLY A 119 18.48 -50.14 15.69
C GLY A 119 19.70 -49.25 15.94
N SER A 120 19.53 -47.92 16.10
CA SER A 120 20.67 -47.03 16.36
C SER A 120 21.36 -47.34 17.70
N SER A 121 22.62 -46.93 17.87
CA SER A 121 23.25 -46.79 19.19
C SER A 121 22.66 -45.58 19.93
N GLY A 122 22.78 -45.52 21.25
CA GLY A 122 22.35 -44.37 22.05
C GLY A 122 22.48 -44.63 23.54
N ASP A 123 22.92 -43.60 24.28
CA ASP A 123 23.12 -43.58 25.73
C ASP A 123 23.09 -42.12 26.24
N ILE A 124 23.33 -41.90 27.53
CA ILE A 124 23.64 -40.58 28.10
C ILE A 124 24.96 -40.07 27.49
N ASP A 125 24.99 -38.80 27.12
CA ASP A 125 26.21 -38.08 26.76
C ASP A 125 26.57 -37.08 27.87
N THR A 126 27.80 -37.16 28.38
CA THR A 126 28.33 -36.23 29.39
C THR A 126 29.34 -35.23 28.80
N VAL A 127 29.51 -35.23 27.48
CA VAL A 127 30.46 -34.37 26.76
C VAL A 127 29.73 -33.22 26.07
N SER A 128 28.57 -33.51 25.49
CA SER A 128 27.72 -32.51 24.85
C SER A 128 26.41 -32.39 25.61
N ALA A 129 26.21 -31.28 26.31
CA ALA A 129 24.96 -30.91 26.97
C ALA A 129 24.60 -29.46 26.61
N GLN A 130 23.32 -29.14 26.65
CA GLN A 130 22.78 -27.80 26.46
C GLN A 130 22.35 -27.18 27.79
N ASP A 131 21.74 -28.00 28.66
CA ASP A 131 21.37 -27.63 30.02
C ASP A 131 22.01 -28.63 30.99
N GLY A 132 22.58 -28.14 32.09
CA GLY A 132 23.32 -28.99 33.02
C GLY A 132 24.58 -29.63 32.44
N ALA A 133 24.80 -30.90 32.77
CA ALA A 133 26.02 -31.66 32.48
C ALA A 133 25.78 -32.88 31.57
N ARG A 134 24.52 -33.19 31.24
CA ARG A 134 24.15 -34.40 30.50
C ARG A 134 23.16 -34.09 29.38
N SER A 135 23.23 -34.91 28.34
CA SER A 135 22.16 -35.04 27.34
C SER A 135 21.97 -36.52 27.00
N ILE A 136 21.12 -36.83 26.03
CA ILE A 136 21.10 -38.16 25.42
C ILE A 136 21.48 -38.08 23.95
N TYR A 137 21.99 -39.18 23.40
CA TYR A 137 22.27 -39.26 21.97
C TYR A 137 21.69 -40.49 21.29
N LEU A 138 21.57 -40.37 19.97
CA LEU A 138 21.36 -41.48 19.05
C LEU A 138 22.43 -41.41 17.96
N GLU A 139 23.03 -42.54 17.62
CA GLU A 139 24.05 -42.63 16.58
C GLU A 139 23.87 -43.87 15.72
N SER A 140 23.99 -43.72 14.41
CA SER A 140 23.80 -44.81 13.46
C SER A 140 24.82 -44.71 12.32
N ALA A 141 25.57 -45.79 12.10
CA ALA A 141 26.48 -45.90 10.96
C ALA A 141 25.82 -46.55 9.73
N THR A 142 24.69 -47.26 9.93
CA THR A 142 24.06 -48.12 8.92
C THR A 142 22.73 -47.59 8.39
N GLY A 143 22.31 -46.39 8.83
CA GLY A 143 21.08 -45.78 8.33
C GLY A 143 19.81 -46.18 9.11
N GLN A 144 19.95 -46.87 10.24
CA GLN A 144 18.82 -47.37 11.02
C GLN A 144 18.06 -46.27 11.74
N THR A 145 16.76 -46.49 11.95
CA THR A 145 15.95 -45.69 12.87
C THR A 145 16.20 -46.09 14.31
N GLY A 146 16.36 -45.11 15.19
CA GLY A 146 16.15 -45.30 16.62
C GLY A 146 15.52 -44.08 17.25
N CYS A 147 14.88 -44.29 18.40
CA CYS A 147 14.19 -43.25 19.13
C CYS A 147 14.29 -43.46 20.64
N TRP A 148 14.33 -42.35 21.38
CA TRP A 148 14.08 -42.32 22.83
C TRP A 148 12.65 -41.85 23.08
N GLY A 149 11.84 -42.63 23.79
CA GLY A 149 10.44 -42.30 24.08
C GLY A 149 10.12 -42.29 25.57
N ASN A 150 9.24 -41.39 26.01
CA ASN A 150 8.75 -41.34 27.40
C ASN A 150 7.38 -42.02 27.58
N ASN A 151 7.01 -42.95 26.70
CA ASN A 151 5.68 -43.59 26.69
C ASN A 151 5.30 -44.37 27.97
N VAL A 152 6.27 -44.76 28.81
CA VAL A 152 6.00 -45.39 30.12
C VAL A 152 5.76 -44.36 31.23
N ARG A 153 6.35 -43.18 31.11
CA ARG A 153 6.10 -41.99 31.97
C ARG A 153 5.38 -40.92 31.14
N TYR A 154 4.32 -41.33 30.46
CA TYR A 154 3.50 -40.43 29.66
C TYR A 154 2.85 -39.38 30.55
N ILE A 155 2.51 -38.24 29.96
CA ILE A 155 1.85 -37.14 30.65
C ILE A 155 0.33 -37.35 30.58
N PRO A 156 -0.40 -37.36 31.71
CA PRO A 156 -1.86 -37.41 31.69
C PRO A 156 -2.44 -36.21 30.94
N ALA A 157 -3.45 -36.44 30.11
CA ALA A 157 -4.09 -35.42 29.28
C ALA A 157 -5.53 -35.84 28.95
N ASP A 158 -6.43 -34.87 28.79
CA ASP A 158 -7.82 -35.11 28.42
C ASP A 158 -8.06 -34.83 26.92
N SER A 159 -9.19 -35.32 26.40
CA SER A 159 -9.62 -35.00 25.03
C SER A 159 -9.83 -33.50 24.85
N LEU A 160 -9.41 -32.95 23.70
CA LEU A 160 -9.48 -31.52 23.35
C LEU A 160 -8.46 -30.62 24.04
N ASP A 161 -7.61 -31.14 24.93
CA ASP A 161 -6.43 -30.41 25.36
C ASP A 161 -5.53 -30.10 24.15
N SER A 162 -4.72 -29.04 24.28
CA SER A 162 -3.68 -28.69 23.32
C SER A 162 -2.32 -28.76 24.00
N PHE A 163 -1.32 -29.25 23.27
CA PHE A 163 0.04 -29.37 23.78
C PHE A 163 1.04 -28.62 22.90
N SER A 164 2.13 -28.19 23.52
CA SER A 164 3.37 -27.85 22.83
C SER A 164 4.47 -28.79 23.30
N VAL A 165 5.30 -29.25 22.37
CA VAL A 165 6.46 -30.10 22.66
C VAL A 165 7.68 -29.59 21.91
N SER A 166 8.83 -29.60 22.57
CA SER A 166 10.09 -29.20 21.96
C SER A 166 11.30 -29.84 22.63
N ALA A 167 12.44 -29.80 21.95
CA ALA A 167 13.72 -30.25 22.48
C ALA A 167 14.86 -29.45 21.84
N PHE A 168 15.95 -29.25 22.58
CA PHE A 168 17.22 -28.84 21.99
C PHE A 168 17.88 -30.02 21.31
N VAL A 169 18.42 -29.77 20.11
CA VAL A 169 18.99 -30.79 19.24
C VAL A 169 20.32 -30.31 18.67
N LYS A 170 21.32 -31.17 18.73
CA LYS A 170 22.64 -30.97 18.12
C LYS A 170 22.96 -32.14 17.20
N GLY A 171 23.44 -31.83 16.00
CA GLY A 171 23.63 -32.83 14.95
C GLY A 171 25.04 -32.84 14.39
N VAL A 172 25.56 -34.05 14.12
CA VAL A 172 26.84 -34.26 13.46
C VAL A 172 26.66 -35.26 12.32
N ASN A 173 26.88 -34.79 11.09
CA ASN A 173 26.85 -35.58 9.87
C ASN A 173 25.56 -36.40 9.70
N ILE A 174 24.41 -35.79 10.01
CA ILE A 174 23.12 -36.45 9.89
C ILE A 174 22.70 -36.54 8.42
N PHE A 175 22.56 -37.75 7.88
CA PHE A 175 22.08 -37.99 6.52
C PHE A 175 20.90 -38.96 6.51
N GLY A 176 20.16 -39.02 5.40
CA GLY A 176 18.94 -39.82 5.28
C GLY A 176 17.70 -38.99 5.60
N THR A 177 16.74 -39.56 6.34
CA THR A 177 15.53 -38.82 6.72
C THR A 177 15.86 -37.68 7.68
N GLY A 178 16.69 -37.93 8.71
CA GLY A 178 17.14 -36.89 9.66
C GLY A 178 16.71 -37.15 11.09
N ALA A 179 16.89 -36.14 11.96
CA ALA A 179 16.48 -36.13 13.35
C ALA A 179 15.22 -35.28 13.58
N TYR A 180 14.31 -35.74 14.43
CA TYR A 180 12.99 -35.12 14.63
C TYR A 180 12.31 -35.57 15.94
N LEU A 181 11.23 -34.90 16.31
CA LEU A 181 10.30 -35.32 17.37
C LEU A 181 9.03 -35.89 16.75
N ASP A 182 8.57 -37.03 17.23
CA ASP A 182 7.22 -37.54 16.95
C ASP A 182 6.38 -37.46 18.22
N PHE A 183 5.21 -36.84 18.12
CA PHE A 183 4.28 -36.67 19.21
C PHE A 183 3.08 -37.61 19.06
N PHE A 184 2.70 -38.25 20.17
CA PHE A 184 1.65 -39.26 20.19
C PHE A 184 0.64 -39.03 21.32
N ALA A 185 -0.62 -39.35 21.05
CA ALA A 185 -1.67 -39.48 22.04
C ALA A 185 -1.90 -40.96 22.37
N LEU A 186 -2.20 -41.25 23.63
CA LEU A 186 -2.62 -42.54 24.12
C LEU A 186 -4.15 -42.56 24.21
N THR A 187 -4.75 -43.47 23.45
CA THR A 187 -6.20 -43.71 23.44
C THR A 187 -6.48 -45.17 23.83
N PRO A 188 -7.73 -45.55 24.17
CA PRO A 188 -8.10 -46.95 24.38
C PRO A 188 -7.79 -47.86 23.18
N SER A 189 -7.68 -47.30 21.97
CA SER A 189 -7.33 -48.04 20.75
C SER A 189 -5.81 -48.22 20.54
N GLY A 190 -4.98 -47.57 21.36
CA GLY A 190 -3.52 -47.58 21.27
C GLY A 190 -2.93 -46.18 21.06
N SER A 191 -1.63 -46.14 20.74
CA SER A 191 -0.91 -44.91 20.42
C SER A 191 -1.33 -44.37 19.05
N GLN A 192 -1.75 -43.12 19.01
CA GLN A 192 -2.09 -42.39 17.79
C GLN A 192 -1.03 -41.31 17.52
N PHE A 193 -0.50 -41.28 16.30
CA PHE A 193 0.44 -40.22 15.87
C PHE A 193 -0.31 -38.90 15.68
N ILE A 194 0.23 -37.83 16.26
CA ILE A 194 -0.39 -36.51 16.27
C ILE A 194 0.35 -35.55 15.34
N GLY A 195 1.68 -35.56 15.38
CA GLY A 195 2.48 -34.67 14.57
C GLY A 195 3.97 -34.91 14.71
N ARG A 196 4.74 -34.36 13.78
CA ARG A 196 6.19 -34.41 13.74
C ARG A 196 6.77 -33.01 13.63
N SER A 197 7.83 -32.73 14.38
CA SER A 197 8.56 -31.46 14.30
C SER A 197 9.20 -31.23 12.93
N GLU A 198 9.89 -30.10 12.74
CA GLU A 198 10.85 -30.01 11.64
C GLU A 198 11.87 -31.17 11.71
N ILE A 199 12.32 -31.60 10.53
CA ILE A 199 13.33 -32.66 10.40
C ILE A 199 14.67 -32.03 10.11
N LEU A 200 15.69 -32.37 10.90
CA LEU A 200 17.02 -31.82 10.79
C LEU A 200 18.00 -32.78 10.13
N THR A 201 18.79 -32.26 9.19
CA THR A 201 19.88 -32.97 8.51
C THR A 201 21.17 -32.14 8.53
N GLY A 202 22.31 -32.78 8.26
CA GLY A 202 23.63 -32.14 8.24
C GLY A 202 24.27 -32.05 9.62
N SER A 203 25.21 -31.11 9.76
CA SER A 203 25.89 -30.80 11.01
C SER A 203 25.47 -29.41 11.49
N PHE A 204 25.07 -29.30 12.75
CA PHE A 204 24.59 -28.06 13.36
C PHE A 204 24.81 -28.13 14.87
N ASP A 205 25.09 -26.98 15.48
CA ASP A 205 25.13 -26.89 16.94
C ASP A 205 23.72 -26.84 17.53
N TRP A 206 23.61 -26.80 18.86
CA TRP A 206 22.35 -26.79 19.59
C TRP A 206 21.35 -25.77 19.04
N LYS A 207 20.19 -26.27 18.59
CA LYS A 207 19.02 -25.48 18.22
C LYS A 207 17.76 -26.21 18.65
N ILE A 208 16.67 -25.47 18.82
CA ILE A 208 15.40 -26.07 19.22
C ILE A 208 14.64 -26.58 18.00
N ILE A 209 13.93 -27.69 18.16
CA ILE A 209 12.85 -28.12 17.27
C ILE A 209 11.58 -28.26 18.08
N SER A 210 10.45 -27.86 17.48
CA SER A 210 9.19 -27.74 18.21
C SER A 210 7.99 -28.19 17.37
N LEU A 211 6.96 -28.63 18.07
CA LEU A 211 5.59 -28.79 17.62
C LEU A 211 4.72 -27.92 18.51
N HIS A 212 4.08 -26.92 17.92
CA HIS A 212 3.18 -26.03 18.65
C HIS A 212 1.72 -26.38 18.30
N PHE A 213 0.85 -26.35 19.31
CA PHE A 213 -0.61 -26.42 19.14
C PHE A 213 -1.16 -27.66 18.46
N VAL A 214 -0.85 -28.82 19.03
CA VAL A 214 -1.46 -30.08 18.59
C VAL A 214 -2.72 -30.38 19.40
N SER A 215 -3.88 -30.40 18.72
CA SER A 215 -5.16 -30.79 19.32
C SER A 215 -5.20 -32.30 19.50
N LEU A 216 -5.58 -32.75 20.70
CA LEU A 216 -5.67 -34.16 21.01
C LEU A 216 -6.98 -34.78 20.52
N PRO A 217 -6.94 -36.03 20.01
CA PRO A 217 -8.13 -36.75 19.57
C PRO A 217 -9.08 -37.03 20.74
N ALA A 218 -10.32 -37.38 20.41
CA ALA A 218 -11.30 -37.85 21.39
C ALA A 218 -10.75 -39.06 22.16
N ASP A 219 -11.17 -39.21 23.41
CA ASP A 219 -10.80 -40.32 24.30
C ASP A 219 -9.29 -40.42 24.63
N THR A 220 -8.53 -39.33 24.44
CA THR A 220 -7.14 -39.25 24.91
C THR A 220 -7.11 -39.28 26.44
N TYR A 221 -6.23 -40.11 27.02
CA TYR A 221 -5.94 -40.14 28.46
C TYR A 221 -4.48 -39.80 28.80
N GLY A 222 -3.64 -39.62 27.79
CA GLY A 222 -2.25 -39.24 27.97
C GLY A 222 -1.51 -39.02 26.68
N VAL A 223 -0.31 -38.47 26.78
CA VAL A 223 0.54 -38.10 25.63
C VAL A 223 2.00 -38.40 25.90
N TYR A 224 2.76 -38.68 24.85
CA TYR A 224 4.20 -38.92 24.93
C TYR A 224 4.91 -38.44 23.65
N VAL A 225 6.23 -38.27 23.75
CA VAL A 225 7.10 -37.85 22.66
C VAL A 225 8.20 -38.88 22.42
N ASN A 226 8.55 -39.06 21.15
CA ASN A 226 9.73 -39.80 20.71
C ASN A 226 10.75 -38.84 20.10
N LEU A 227 11.99 -38.90 20.57
CA LEU A 227 13.15 -38.18 20.05
C LEU A 227 13.89 -39.14 19.10
N CYS A 228 13.86 -38.89 17.80
CA CYS A 228 14.22 -39.87 16.79
C CYS A 228 15.39 -39.45 15.90
N LEU A 229 16.17 -40.43 15.46
CA LEU A 229 17.09 -40.35 14.33
C LEU A 229 16.70 -41.42 13.32
N THR A 230 16.53 -41.04 12.05
CA THR A 230 16.38 -42.01 10.95
C THR A 230 17.40 -41.69 9.87
N GLY A 231 18.43 -42.54 9.77
CA GLY A 231 19.53 -42.34 8.85
C GLY A 231 20.89 -42.57 9.50
N THR A 232 21.94 -41.96 8.95
CA THR A 232 23.30 -42.04 9.49
C THR A 232 23.68 -40.77 10.23
N GLY A 233 24.74 -40.84 11.04
CA GLY A 233 25.26 -39.71 11.83
C GLY A 233 24.89 -39.81 13.30
N ARG A 234 25.11 -38.71 14.03
CA ARG A 234 24.83 -38.59 15.46
C ARG A 234 23.94 -37.38 15.73
N VAL A 235 22.98 -37.58 16.61
CA VAL A 235 22.15 -36.52 17.17
C VAL A 235 22.17 -36.59 18.69
N ASN A 236 22.26 -35.42 19.34
CA ASN A 236 22.05 -35.25 20.77
C ASN A 236 20.74 -34.51 21.00
N PHE A 237 19.99 -34.92 22.02
CA PHE A 237 18.77 -34.26 22.49
C PHE A 237 18.93 -33.87 23.95
N ASP A 238 18.43 -32.69 24.29
CA ASP A 238 18.46 -32.14 25.65
C ASP A 238 17.26 -31.21 25.87
N SER A 239 16.94 -30.91 27.13
CA SER A 239 15.99 -29.86 27.52
C SER A 239 14.61 -30.05 26.89
N ILE A 240 13.98 -31.21 27.13
CA ILE A 240 12.68 -31.56 26.55
C ILE A 240 11.60 -30.79 27.29
N PHE A 241 10.85 -29.97 26.58
CA PHE A 241 9.71 -29.28 27.14
C PHE A 241 8.41 -29.89 26.62
N GLN A 242 7.48 -30.17 27.54
CA GLN A 242 6.10 -30.50 27.19
C GLN A 242 5.15 -29.96 28.26
N ALA A 243 4.18 -29.15 27.84
CA ALA A 243 3.16 -28.60 28.73
C ALA A 243 1.78 -28.71 28.08
N SER A 244 0.77 -28.98 28.92
CA SER A 244 -0.63 -28.75 28.58
C SER A 244 -0.83 -27.25 28.51
N VAL A 245 -1.43 -26.79 27.42
CA VAL A 245 -1.58 -25.37 27.19
C VAL A 245 -2.99 -25.07 26.68
N ASP A 246 -3.77 -24.35 27.49
CA ASP A 246 -5.09 -23.84 27.08
C ASP A 246 -4.95 -22.94 25.83
N SER A 247 -3.81 -22.26 25.70
CA SER A 247 -3.48 -21.41 24.55
C SER A 247 -1.98 -21.17 24.34
N GLY A 248 -1.07 -21.97 24.86
CA GLY A 248 0.40 -21.84 24.77
C GLY A 248 1.01 -20.49 25.21
N SER A 249 2.30 -20.49 25.49
CA SER A 249 3.02 -19.24 25.77
C SER A 249 3.47 -18.61 24.47
N PHE A 250 2.54 -17.94 23.79
CA PHE A 250 2.80 -17.28 22.51
C PHE A 250 2.10 -15.94 22.34
N VAL A 251 2.61 -15.13 21.41
CA VAL A 251 1.96 -13.91 20.95
C VAL A 251 2.03 -13.80 19.44
N ILE A 252 0.91 -13.42 18.83
CA ILE A 252 0.82 -13.08 17.41
C ILE A 252 1.03 -11.57 17.26
N VAL A 253 2.00 -11.21 16.44
CA VAL A 253 2.36 -9.84 16.12
C VAL A 253 2.11 -9.60 14.64
N PRO A 254 1.02 -8.89 14.26
CA PRO A 254 0.79 -8.52 12.87
C PRO A 254 1.80 -7.47 12.41
N VAL A 255 2.49 -7.74 11.30
CA VAL A 255 3.42 -6.81 10.65
C VAL A 255 2.76 -6.29 9.38
N LEU A 256 2.08 -5.15 9.53
CA LEU A 256 1.22 -4.58 8.49
C LEU A 256 1.90 -3.50 7.65
N SER A 257 2.95 -2.86 8.19
CA SER A 257 3.65 -1.78 7.52
C SER A 257 4.63 -2.29 6.47
N SER A 258 4.50 -1.81 5.24
CA SER A 258 5.52 -2.02 4.21
C SER A 258 6.83 -1.31 4.55
N GLY A 259 7.93 -1.79 3.99
CA GLY A 259 9.31 -1.40 4.28
C GLY A 259 10.08 -2.48 5.04
N GLU A 260 11.26 -2.11 5.53
CA GLU A 260 12.07 -2.97 6.39
C GLU A 260 11.59 -2.86 7.84
N ASN A 261 11.15 -3.98 8.40
CA ASN A 261 10.65 -4.08 9.77
C ASN A 261 11.59 -4.94 10.62
N ILE A 262 11.69 -4.60 11.90
CA ILE A 262 12.39 -5.40 12.91
C ILE A 262 11.42 -5.72 14.07
N LEU A 263 11.18 -7.00 14.30
CA LEU A 263 10.48 -7.47 15.49
C LEU A 263 11.51 -7.88 16.54
N THR A 264 11.59 -7.14 17.64
CA THR A 264 12.42 -7.51 18.80
C THR A 264 11.55 -8.17 19.87
N TYR A 265 12.01 -9.27 20.46
CA TYR A 265 11.25 -10.02 21.46
C TYR A 265 12.15 -10.71 22.51
N PHE A 266 11.62 -10.89 23.72
CA PHE A 266 12.22 -11.68 24.80
C PHE A 266 11.17 -12.06 25.85
N ALA A 267 11.38 -13.15 26.56
CA ALA A 267 10.50 -13.63 27.62
C ALA A 267 11.16 -13.57 29.01
N SER A 268 10.31 -13.63 30.03
CA SER A 268 10.70 -13.84 31.44
C SER A 268 9.86 -14.94 32.07
N ASP A 269 10.44 -15.66 33.02
CA ASP A 269 9.80 -16.75 33.73
C ASP A 269 9.10 -16.32 35.04
N ALA A 270 8.59 -17.28 35.80
CA ALA A 270 7.87 -17.05 37.04
C ALA A 270 8.77 -16.60 38.22
N VAL A 271 10.07 -16.93 38.18
CA VAL A 271 11.03 -16.56 39.23
C VAL A 271 11.83 -15.30 38.92
N GLY A 272 11.68 -14.75 37.72
CA GLY A 272 12.26 -13.49 37.27
C GLY A 272 13.49 -13.61 36.37
N ASN A 273 13.87 -14.80 35.88
CA ASN A 273 14.92 -14.90 34.86
C ASN A 273 14.40 -14.32 33.53
N ILE A 274 15.29 -13.68 32.78
CA ILE A 274 14.96 -12.97 31.54
C ILE A 274 15.93 -13.41 30.45
N GLU A 275 15.40 -13.79 29.30
CA GLU A 275 16.24 -14.15 28.16
C GLU A 275 16.82 -12.90 27.44
N PRO A 276 17.96 -13.02 26.75
CA PRO A 276 18.44 -11.95 25.87
C PRO A 276 17.46 -11.63 24.73
N ALA A 277 17.33 -10.33 24.40
CA ALA A 277 16.50 -9.89 23.30
C ALA A 277 16.93 -10.47 21.94
N LYS A 278 15.98 -11.10 21.25
CA LYS A 278 16.12 -11.63 19.88
C LYS A 278 15.46 -10.69 18.88
N SER A 279 15.79 -10.82 17.60
CA SER A 279 15.19 -10.01 16.54
C SER A 279 14.90 -10.80 15.27
N ALA A 280 13.81 -10.46 14.59
CA ALA A 280 13.47 -10.93 13.25
C ALA A 280 13.38 -9.75 12.29
N PHE A 281 14.07 -9.86 11.15
CA PHE A 281 14.03 -8.87 10.07
C PHE A 281 13.00 -9.29 9.03
N ILE A 282 12.06 -8.40 8.72
CA ILE A 282 10.90 -8.68 7.86
C ILE A 282 10.78 -7.54 6.85
N LYS A 283 11.06 -7.81 5.57
CA LYS A 283 10.96 -6.82 4.49
C LYS A 283 9.64 -7.01 3.74
N ILE A 284 8.79 -5.99 3.68
CA ILE A 284 7.47 -6.08 3.05
C ILE A 284 7.36 -5.03 1.94
N ASP A 285 7.03 -5.45 0.73
CA ASP A 285 6.71 -4.55 -0.38
C ASP A 285 5.44 -4.98 -1.10
N THR A 286 4.37 -4.26 -0.84
CA THR A 286 3.05 -4.58 -1.38
C THR A 286 2.71 -3.77 -2.63
N ARG A 287 3.59 -2.89 -3.12
CA ARG A 287 3.26 -1.92 -4.16
C ARG A 287 4.22 -2.08 -5.34
N SER A 288 3.69 -1.91 -6.55
CA SER A 288 4.52 -1.77 -7.74
C SER A 288 5.12 -0.36 -7.81
N PRO A 289 6.12 -0.11 -8.67
CA PRO A 289 6.60 1.24 -8.95
C PRO A 289 5.46 2.17 -9.38
N THR A 290 5.40 3.37 -8.82
CA THR A 290 4.35 4.37 -9.08
C THR A 290 4.96 5.76 -9.28
N GLY A 291 4.20 6.83 -9.02
CA GLY A 291 4.73 8.21 -9.06
C GLY A 291 5.15 8.71 -10.45
N TRP A 292 4.69 8.06 -11.51
CA TRP A 292 4.94 8.44 -12.90
C TRP A 292 4.64 9.92 -13.16
N SER A 293 5.67 10.73 -13.37
CA SER A 293 5.58 12.20 -13.42
C SER A 293 6.68 12.85 -14.27
N ASN A 294 6.67 14.19 -14.38
CA ASN A 294 7.67 14.98 -15.09
C ASN A 294 7.96 14.50 -16.52
N PHE A 295 6.91 14.09 -17.22
CA PHE A 295 7.04 13.68 -18.61
C PHE A 295 7.55 14.85 -19.47
N SER A 296 8.53 14.57 -20.32
CA SER A 296 9.05 15.51 -21.30
C SER A 296 9.32 14.81 -22.62
N THR A 297 9.22 15.59 -23.71
CA THR A 297 9.60 15.16 -25.05
C THR A 297 10.45 16.21 -25.71
N GLU A 298 11.56 15.78 -26.28
CA GLU A 298 12.42 16.58 -27.11
C GLU A 298 12.32 16.08 -28.55
N GLN A 299 11.97 16.97 -29.46
CA GLN A 299 12.00 16.67 -30.88
C GLN A 299 13.45 16.62 -31.36
N SER A 300 13.84 15.54 -32.02
CA SER A 300 15.16 15.38 -32.62
C SER A 300 15.04 14.99 -34.09
N GLY A 301 15.96 15.44 -34.94
CA GLY A 301 15.98 15.08 -36.35
C GLY A 301 14.82 15.67 -37.17
N ASN A 302 13.70 14.94 -37.29
CA ASN A 302 12.57 15.30 -38.15
C ASN A 302 11.28 15.58 -37.36
N ASP A 303 10.16 15.82 -38.06
CA ASP A 303 8.87 16.17 -37.45
C ASP A 303 8.15 15.01 -36.76
N HIS A 304 8.73 13.81 -36.74
CA HIS A 304 8.19 12.60 -36.14
C HIS A 304 9.23 11.75 -35.39
N THR A 305 10.30 12.38 -34.92
CA THR A 305 11.35 11.72 -34.16
C THR A 305 11.56 12.42 -32.81
N PHE A 306 11.59 11.64 -31.73
CA PHE A 306 11.58 12.16 -30.35
C PHE A 306 12.44 11.36 -29.39
N ILE A 307 12.96 12.08 -28.39
CA ILE A 307 13.47 11.54 -27.14
C ILE A 307 12.42 11.84 -26.07
N SER A 308 12.04 10.82 -25.29
CA SER A 308 11.00 10.94 -24.27
C SER A 308 11.56 10.55 -22.92
N SER A 309 11.25 11.35 -21.90
CA SER A 309 11.69 11.08 -20.52
C SER A 309 10.51 11.11 -19.56
N ILE A 310 10.54 10.24 -18.55
CA ILE A 310 9.53 10.20 -17.48
C ILE A 310 10.17 9.78 -16.15
N ASP A 311 9.76 10.41 -15.05
CA ASP A 311 10.18 10.04 -13.71
C ASP A 311 9.28 8.92 -13.16
N VAL A 312 9.87 7.98 -12.43
CA VAL A 312 9.17 6.90 -11.71
C VAL A 312 9.73 6.77 -10.29
N PHE A 313 8.91 6.29 -9.36
CA PHE A 313 9.24 6.20 -7.95
C PHE A 313 8.78 4.87 -7.34
N ASP A 314 9.63 4.28 -6.50
CA ASP A 314 9.27 3.18 -5.61
C ASP A 314 9.74 3.46 -4.17
N ARG A 315 8.80 3.37 -3.21
CA ARG A 315 9.05 3.79 -1.82
C ARG A 315 9.65 2.71 -0.94
N GLU A 316 9.38 1.44 -1.22
CA GLU A 316 9.59 0.32 -0.27
C GLU A 316 10.85 -0.47 -0.58
N SER A 317 10.93 -1.15 -1.73
CA SER A 317 12.09 -1.94 -2.13
C SER A 317 13.06 -1.19 -3.06
N GLY A 318 12.57 -0.14 -3.72
CA GLY A 318 13.32 0.69 -4.66
C GLY A 318 13.38 0.04 -6.04
N LEU A 319 13.85 0.79 -7.02
CA LEU A 319 13.89 0.35 -8.42
C LEU A 319 15.00 -0.67 -8.65
N LYS A 320 14.77 -1.60 -9.57
CA LYS A 320 15.74 -2.60 -9.99
C LYS A 320 16.52 -2.12 -11.22
N GLU A 321 17.82 -1.98 -11.05
CA GLU A 321 18.76 -1.55 -12.10
C GLU A 321 18.66 -2.44 -13.34
N GLY A 322 18.61 -1.82 -14.52
CA GLY A 322 18.54 -2.51 -15.81
C GLY A 322 17.24 -3.26 -16.09
N SER A 323 16.19 -3.02 -15.29
CA SER A 323 14.85 -3.57 -15.54
C SER A 323 13.98 -2.68 -16.43
N ASP A 324 14.41 -1.45 -16.64
CA ASP A 324 13.69 -0.44 -17.39
C ASP A 324 13.73 -0.73 -18.89
N LYS A 325 12.58 -0.59 -19.52
CA LYS A 325 12.42 -0.84 -20.96
C LYS A 325 11.25 -0.05 -21.51
N PHE A 326 11.21 0.09 -22.82
CA PHE A 326 10.11 0.72 -23.51
C PHE A 326 9.69 -0.03 -24.76
N GLN A 327 8.47 0.23 -25.19
CA GLN A 327 7.99 -0.08 -26.53
C GLN A 327 7.12 1.08 -27.00
N TYR A 328 6.76 1.12 -28.28
CA TYR A 328 5.99 2.24 -28.80
C TYR A 328 4.88 1.80 -29.75
N SER A 329 3.95 2.71 -29.96
CA SER A 329 2.88 2.59 -30.94
C SER A 329 2.85 3.81 -31.83
N VAL A 330 2.82 3.56 -33.14
CA VAL A 330 2.83 4.60 -34.16
C VAL A 330 1.44 5.11 -34.48
N ASP A 331 0.36 4.40 -34.14
CA ASP A 331 -1.01 4.84 -34.46
C ASP A 331 -1.96 4.48 -33.30
N GLY A 332 -1.79 5.15 -32.14
CA GLY A 332 -2.81 5.22 -31.10
C GLY A 332 -2.96 3.96 -30.25
N GLY A 333 -1.88 3.19 -30.09
CA GLY A 333 -1.90 1.96 -29.29
C GLY A 333 -2.49 0.75 -30.02
N ALA A 334 -2.77 0.86 -31.33
CA ALA A 334 -3.34 -0.23 -32.13
C ALA A 334 -2.40 -1.45 -32.23
N SER A 335 -1.10 -1.21 -32.30
CA SER A 335 -0.05 -2.23 -32.25
C SER A 335 1.10 -1.77 -31.38
N TRP A 336 1.55 -2.63 -30.48
CA TRP A 336 2.67 -2.40 -29.57
C TRP A 336 3.90 -3.17 -30.04
N GLY A 337 5.07 -2.56 -29.92
CA GLY A 337 6.34 -3.19 -30.26
C GLY A 337 7.38 -2.16 -30.69
N TYR A 338 8.26 -2.55 -31.61
CA TYR A 338 9.24 -1.67 -32.21
C TYR A 338 9.67 -2.13 -33.61
N TYR A 339 10.12 -1.19 -34.44
CA TYR A 339 10.88 -1.53 -35.65
C TYR A 339 12.34 -1.82 -35.27
N GLN A 340 12.95 -2.84 -35.87
CA GLN A 340 14.37 -3.18 -35.63
C GLN A 340 15.31 -1.97 -35.72
N ASN A 341 15.04 -1.03 -36.62
CA ASN A 341 15.68 0.28 -36.67
C ASN A 341 14.68 1.37 -36.25
N PHE A 342 14.39 1.47 -34.96
CA PHE A 342 13.37 2.38 -34.41
C PHE A 342 13.65 3.87 -34.67
N GLY A 343 14.91 4.28 -34.91
CA GLY A 343 15.24 5.65 -35.31
C GLY A 343 14.87 6.02 -36.76
N SER A 344 14.42 5.05 -37.58
CA SER A 344 14.08 5.27 -38.99
C SER A 344 12.83 4.53 -39.48
N CYS A 345 12.15 3.80 -38.59
CA CYS A 345 11.02 2.92 -38.93
C CYS A 345 11.29 1.91 -40.04
N ASN A 346 12.50 1.36 -40.06
CA ASN A 346 12.92 0.40 -41.07
C ASN A 346 13.16 -0.99 -40.47
N GLY A 347 13.07 -2.02 -41.31
CA GLY A 347 13.20 -3.42 -40.93
C GLY A 347 11.88 -4.04 -40.49
N SER A 348 11.96 -5.24 -39.91
CA SER A 348 10.77 -5.95 -39.42
C SER A 348 10.24 -5.30 -38.15
N PHE A 349 8.91 -5.21 -38.04
CA PHE A 349 8.25 -4.80 -36.80
C PHE A 349 8.17 -6.00 -35.85
N VAL A 350 8.74 -5.86 -34.65
CA VAL A 350 8.72 -6.86 -33.59
C VAL A 350 7.51 -6.59 -32.69
N SER A 351 6.39 -7.26 -32.97
CA SER A 351 5.15 -7.07 -32.21
C SER A 351 5.29 -7.58 -30.77
N GLY A 352 4.88 -6.74 -29.81
CA GLY A 352 4.94 -7.00 -28.37
C GLY A 352 6.36 -6.98 -27.77
N GLY A 353 7.37 -6.70 -28.59
CA GLY A 353 8.76 -6.64 -28.15
C GLY A 353 9.06 -5.38 -27.34
N TRP A 354 10.00 -5.51 -26.41
CA TRP A 354 10.51 -4.42 -25.60
C TRP A 354 11.95 -4.09 -25.99
N ILE A 355 12.33 -2.83 -25.85
CA ILE A 355 13.69 -2.32 -25.99
C ILE A 355 14.16 -1.90 -24.60
N ASP A 356 15.30 -2.42 -24.16
CA ASP A 356 15.90 -2.04 -22.88
C ASP A 356 16.28 -0.55 -22.89
N LEU A 357 15.98 0.12 -21.78
CA LEU A 357 16.43 1.47 -21.51
C LEU A 357 17.74 1.38 -20.73
N ASN A 358 18.69 2.27 -21.03
CA ASN A 358 19.97 2.35 -20.32
C ASN A 358 19.95 3.53 -19.35
N SER A 359 18.87 3.67 -18.56
CA SER A 359 18.75 4.79 -17.63
C SER A 359 19.73 4.62 -16.47
N SER A 360 20.32 5.72 -16.00
CA SER A 360 21.34 5.68 -14.94
C SER A 360 20.70 5.75 -13.56
N PHE A 361 20.40 4.59 -12.98
CA PHE A 361 20.02 4.45 -11.57
C PHE A 361 20.56 3.11 -11.02
N ILE A 362 20.73 3.02 -9.70
CA ILE A 362 21.28 1.82 -9.04
C ILE A 362 20.19 1.03 -8.31
N ASN A 363 20.46 -0.25 -8.03
CA ASN A 363 19.53 -1.11 -7.28
C ASN A 363 19.13 -0.50 -5.93
N GLY A 364 17.82 -0.41 -5.69
CA GLY A 364 17.23 0.14 -4.46
C GLY A 364 17.06 1.65 -4.45
N GLU A 365 17.43 2.35 -5.54
CA GLU A 365 17.16 3.78 -5.68
C GLU A 365 15.66 4.05 -5.71
N ARG A 366 15.22 5.11 -5.02
CA ARG A 366 13.78 5.38 -4.82
C ARG A 366 13.11 6.02 -6.01
N SER A 367 13.87 6.70 -6.87
CA SER A 367 13.35 7.39 -8.04
C SER A 367 14.35 7.35 -9.18
N ALA A 368 13.86 7.29 -10.41
CA ALA A 368 14.70 7.40 -11.59
C ALA A 368 13.95 8.12 -12.71
N THR A 369 14.70 8.78 -13.60
CA THR A 369 14.20 9.29 -14.87
C THR A 369 14.50 8.26 -15.96
N LEU A 370 13.46 7.69 -16.55
CA LEU A 370 13.58 6.77 -17.68
C LEU A 370 13.59 7.57 -18.96
N THR A 371 14.61 7.38 -19.81
CA THR A 371 14.76 8.17 -21.06
C THR A 371 14.93 7.24 -22.26
N THR A 372 14.04 7.39 -23.25
CA THR A 372 14.16 6.63 -24.51
C THR A 372 15.40 7.08 -25.30
N PRO A 373 15.96 6.22 -26.16
CA PRO A 373 16.77 6.71 -27.27
C PRO A 373 15.93 7.59 -28.21
N GLU A 374 16.56 8.09 -29.27
CA GLU A 374 15.84 8.74 -30.37
C GLU A 374 14.94 7.72 -31.09
N VAL A 375 13.63 7.96 -31.07
CA VAL A 375 12.62 7.09 -31.67
C VAL A 375 11.86 7.84 -32.75
N ASN A 376 11.82 7.27 -33.95
CA ASN A 376 11.01 7.73 -35.07
C ASN A 376 9.65 7.02 -35.04
N TYR A 377 8.57 7.78 -35.13
CA TYR A 377 7.17 7.31 -35.09
C TYR A 377 6.55 7.17 -36.49
N CYS A 378 7.40 7.06 -37.50
CA CYS A 378 7.17 6.68 -38.90
C CYS A 378 6.38 7.66 -39.77
N ASN A 379 5.48 8.43 -39.18
CA ASN A 379 4.64 9.35 -39.91
C ASN A 379 4.22 10.55 -39.05
N SER A 380 3.89 11.65 -39.72
CA SER A 380 3.42 12.90 -39.11
C SER A 380 1.90 12.95 -38.93
N ASN A 381 1.22 11.79 -38.83
CA ASN A 381 -0.22 11.75 -38.54
C ASN A 381 -0.48 11.99 -37.04
N TRP A 382 -0.30 13.24 -36.62
CA TRP A 382 -0.50 13.73 -35.25
C TRP A 382 -1.96 13.78 -34.81
N LYS A 383 -2.89 13.42 -35.70
CA LYS A 383 -4.31 13.21 -35.36
C LYS A 383 -4.48 11.98 -34.47
N VAL A 384 -3.54 11.05 -34.54
CA VAL A 384 -3.51 9.84 -33.73
C VAL A 384 -2.32 9.93 -32.81
N CYS A 385 -2.58 9.73 -31.53
CA CYS A 385 -1.54 9.75 -30.52
C CYS A 385 -0.40 8.79 -30.87
N LYS A 386 0.83 9.31 -30.87
CA LYS A 386 2.04 8.49 -30.88
C LYS A 386 2.39 8.17 -29.44
N THR A 387 2.52 6.90 -29.09
CA THR A 387 2.56 6.49 -27.69
C THR A 387 3.85 5.74 -27.38
N ALA A 388 4.57 6.17 -26.34
CA ALA A 388 5.63 5.39 -25.70
C ALA A 388 5.04 4.69 -24.48
N ARG A 389 5.34 3.40 -24.30
CA ARG A 389 5.01 2.64 -23.10
C ARG A 389 6.30 2.32 -22.37
N PHE A 390 6.47 2.88 -21.20
CA PHE A 390 7.57 2.58 -20.29
C PHE A 390 7.21 1.41 -19.39
N TYR A 391 8.22 0.70 -18.93
CA TYR A 391 8.15 -0.40 -17.97
C TYR A 391 9.34 -0.30 -17.02
N VAL A 392 9.15 -0.65 -15.76
CA VAL A 392 10.23 -0.84 -14.78
C VAL A 392 9.82 -1.84 -13.71
N GLU A 393 10.79 -2.54 -13.11
CA GLU A 393 10.62 -3.41 -11.95
C GLU A 393 11.21 -2.77 -10.69
N ASP A 394 10.69 -3.15 -9.53
CA ASP A 394 11.34 -2.93 -8.25
C ASP A 394 12.16 -4.16 -7.79
N ILE A 395 12.87 -4.00 -6.67
CA ILE A 395 13.71 -5.06 -6.09
C ILE A 395 12.86 -6.22 -5.54
N SER A 396 11.60 -5.96 -5.15
CA SER A 396 10.66 -7.02 -4.73
C SER A 396 10.22 -7.91 -5.90
N GLY A 397 10.41 -7.45 -7.14
CA GLY A 397 10.04 -8.14 -8.37
C GLY A 397 8.64 -7.78 -8.89
N ARG A 398 8.00 -6.75 -8.31
CA ARG A 398 6.80 -6.17 -8.91
C ARG A 398 7.20 -5.22 -10.03
N SER A 399 6.27 -4.98 -10.94
CA SER A 399 6.49 -4.14 -12.11
C SER A 399 5.32 -3.21 -12.36
N SER A 400 5.59 -2.14 -13.10
CA SER A 400 4.58 -1.19 -13.57
C SER A 400 4.89 -0.75 -14.99
N THR A 401 3.84 -0.40 -15.73
CA THR A 401 3.95 0.25 -17.04
C THR A 401 3.28 1.61 -17.04
N LYS A 402 3.77 2.52 -17.89
CA LYS A 402 3.13 3.81 -18.12
C LYS A 402 3.15 4.17 -19.59
N ASP A 403 1.96 4.44 -20.13
CA ASP A 403 1.78 4.93 -21.48
C ASP A 403 1.81 6.44 -21.50
N ILE A 404 2.51 6.99 -22.48
CA ILE A 404 2.60 8.42 -22.68
C ILE A 404 2.38 8.78 -24.12
N CYS A 405 1.44 9.71 -24.32
CA CYS A 405 1.20 10.33 -25.60
C CYS A 405 2.21 11.44 -25.85
N LEU A 406 3.02 11.31 -26.90
CA LEU A 406 4.05 12.30 -27.22
C LEU A 406 3.45 13.64 -27.64
N TYR A 407 2.57 13.59 -28.63
CA TYR A 407 1.94 14.77 -29.21
C TYR A 407 0.54 14.44 -29.68
N GLY A 408 -0.32 15.43 -29.55
CA GLY A 408 -1.69 15.44 -30.06
C GLY A 408 -2.37 16.75 -29.68
N PRO A 409 -3.67 16.88 -29.99
CA PRO A 409 -4.49 17.98 -29.51
C PRO A 409 -4.37 18.18 -28.00
N TRP A 410 -4.08 19.41 -27.60
CA TRP A 410 -4.04 19.80 -26.20
C TRP A 410 -4.74 21.14 -26.03
N PHE A 411 -5.19 21.42 -24.82
CA PHE A 411 -5.85 22.67 -24.49
C PHE A 411 -4.95 23.51 -23.60
N LYS A 412 -5.11 24.83 -23.65
CA LYS A 412 -4.41 25.76 -22.77
C LYS A 412 -5.41 26.63 -22.04
N THR A 413 -5.06 27.00 -20.82
CA THR A 413 -5.73 28.08 -20.12
C THR A 413 -4.73 29.19 -19.74
N SER A 414 -5.17 30.44 -19.80
CA SER A 414 -4.41 31.60 -19.32
C SER A 414 -5.21 32.38 -18.29
N LYS A 415 -4.52 32.87 -17.25
CA LYS A 415 -5.11 33.60 -16.12
C LYS A 415 -6.22 32.83 -15.38
N SER A 416 -6.25 31.50 -15.51
CA SER A 416 -7.34 30.66 -15.03
C SER A 416 -6.84 29.47 -14.19
N ASN A 417 -7.77 28.87 -13.44
CA ASN A 417 -7.59 27.58 -12.77
C ASN A 417 -8.30 26.48 -13.57
N ILE A 418 -7.81 25.25 -13.46
CA ILE A 418 -8.51 24.06 -13.97
C ILE A 418 -9.05 23.26 -12.77
N PHE A 419 -10.30 22.83 -12.87
CA PHE A 419 -10.94 21.96 -11.88
C PHE A 419 -11.71 20.85 -12.59
N ALA A 420 -11.59 19.62 -12.11
CA ALA A 420 -12.46 18.52 -12.49
C ALA A 420 -12.73 17.60 -11.29
N GLU A 421 -13.97 17.13 -11.13
CA GLU A 421 -14.29 16.09 -10.14
C GLU A 421 -13.74 14.71 -10.58
N GLY A 422 -13.50 14.53 -11.89
CA GLY A 422 -12.90 13.34 -12.46
C GLY A 422 -11.39 13.45 -12.71
N ALA A 423 -10.88 12.58 -13.57
CA ALA A 423 -9.51 12.65 -14.07
C ALA A 423 -9.35 13.78 -15.10
N ILE A 424 -8.16 14.39 -15.16
CA ILE A 424 -7.79 15.35 -16.19
C ILE A 424 -6.65 14.76 -17.01
N SER A 425 -6.86 14.62 -18.30
CA SER A 425 -5.83 14.14 -19.22
C SER A 425 -5.87 14.93 -20.52
N GLN A 426 -4.69 15.17 -21.09
CA GLN A 426 -4.55 15.68 -22.44
C GLN A 426 -3.43 14.94 -23.19
N ASN A 427 -3.30 15.20 -24.49
CA ASN A 427 -2.09 14.81 -25.21
C ASN A 427 -0.95 15.79 -24.85
N GLY A 428 0.31 15.39 -25.05
CA GLY A 428 1.48 16.20 -24.69
C GLY A 428 1.46 17.60 -25.31
N SER A 429 1.77 18.63 -24.50
CA SER A 429 1.97 20.00 -24.98
C SER A 429 3.39 20.16 -25.56
N GLN A 430 3.59 21.08 -26.50
CA GLN A 430 4.92 21.40 -27.02
C GLN A 430 5.76 22.23 -26.02
N GLY A 431 5.98 21.71 -24.81
CA GLY A 431 6.79 22.35 -23.76
C GLY A 431 6.15 23.59 -23.10
N SER A 432 4.88 23.86 -23.38
CA SER A 432 4.12 24.93 -22.74
C SER A 432 3.30 24.39 -21.58
N ALA A 433 3.21 25.16 -20.50
CA ALA A 433 2.31 24.83 -19.40
C ALA A 433 0.84 24.92 -19.82
N THR A 434 0.03 23.99 -19.30
CA THR A 434 -1.41 23.91 -19.58
C THR A 434 -2.19 25.02 -18.90
N ALA A 435 -1.82 25.38 -17.66
CA ALA A 435 -2.51 26.40 -16.87
C ALA A 435 -1.56 27.45 -16.29
N SER A 436 -2.07 28.67 -16.10
CA SER A 436 -1.32 29.74 -15.41
C SER A 436 -1.30 29.58 -13.89
N TYR A 437 -2.34 28.97 -13.29
CA TYR A 437 -2.55 28.89 -11.83
C TYR A 437 -2.83 27.45 -11.36
N PHE A 438 -3.87 27.20 -10.56
CA PHE A 438 -4.07 25.90 -9.92
C PHE A 438 -4.72 24.86 -10.83
N ILE A 439 -4.39 23.59 -10.60
CA ILE A 439 -5.04 22.42 -11.22
C ILE A 439 -5.51 21.49 -10.09
N PHE A 440 -6.82 21.23 -10.05
CA PHE A 440 -7.46 20.31 -9.10
C PHE A 440 -8.17 19.20 -9.87
N ALA A 441 -7.91 17.95 -9.48
CA ALA A 441 -8.63 16.79 -10.02
C ALA A 441 -9.06 15.86 -8.89
N GLY A 442 -10.30 15.37 -8.93
CA GLY A 442 -10.73 14.26 -8.08
C GLY A 442 -10.18 12.90 -8.53
N GLY A 443 -9.67 12.82 -9.77
CA GLY A 443 -9.00 11.64 -10.33
C GLY A 443 -7.52 11.85 -10.67
N SER A 444 -7.00 10.99 -11.55
CA SER A 444 -5.61 11.08 -12.04
C SER A 444 -5.40 12.32 -12.93
N ILE A 445 -4.19 12.86 -12.90
CA ILE A 445 -3.76 13.96 -13.79
C ILE A 445 -2.68 13.40 -14.73
N SER A 446 -2.83 13.63 -16.04
CA SER A 446 -1.90 13.13 -17.05
C SER A 446 -1.59 14.18 -18.12
N ASN A 447 -0.30 14.45 -18.34
CA ASN A 447 0.22 15.41 -19.33
C ASN A 447 -0.28 16.86 -19.17
N VAL A 448 -0.66 17.27 -17.95
CA VAL A 448 -1.07 18.64 -17.62
C VAL A 448 -0.05 19.27 -16.68
N SER A 449 0.29 20.54 -16.90
CA SER A 449 1.24 21.29 -16.06
C SER A 449 0.78 22.72 -15.77
N SER A 450 1.32 23.33 -14.71
CA SER A 450 1.06 24.72 -14.31
C SER A 450 2.33 25.57 -14.33
N GLU A 451 2.20 26.85 -14.70
CA GLU A 451 3.30 27.83 -14.70
C GLU A 451 3.70 28.29 -13.29
N ASN A 452 2.73 28.59 -12.41
CA ASN A 452 3.01 29.37 -11.19
C ASN A 452 2.61 28.68 -9.88
N LEU A 453 1.81 27.61 -9.89
CA LEU A 453 1.19 27.07 -8.66
C LEU A 453 1.01 25.54 -8.66
N THR A 454 0.73 24.98 -7.47
CA THR A 454 0.70 23.54 -7.16
C THR A 454 -0.41 22.78 -7.90
N ILE A 455 -0.08 21.56 -8.33
CA ILE A 455 -1.01 20.53 -8.83
C ILE A 455 -1.48 19.68 -7.64
N VAL A 456 -2.79 19.56 -7.44
CA VAL A 456 -3.37 18.76 -6.34
C VAL A 456 -4.17 17.60 -6.92
N PRO A 457 -3.58 16.40 -7.03
CA PRO A 457 -4.32 15.19 -7.40
C PRO A 457 -5.17 14.70 -6.22
N TYR A 458 -6.30 14.05 -6.51
CA TYR A 458 -7.24 13.48 -5.51
C TYR A 458 -7.86 14.51 -4.56
N TYR A 459 -8.27 15.66 -5.08
CA TYR A 459 -9.01 16.65 -4.31
C TYR A 459 -10.42 16.15 -4.00
N GLU A 460 -10.76 15.96 -2.72
CA GLU A 460 -12.07 15.43 -2.29
C GLU A 460 -13.19 16.49 -2.20
N GLY A 461 -12.93 17.75 -2.55
CA GLY A 461 -13.97 18.77 -2.54
C GLY A 461 -14.85 18.70 -3.79
N SER A 462 -16.16 18.53 -3.61
CA SER A 462 -17.16 18.63 -4.68
C SER A 462 -17.43 20.10 -5.04
N PHE A 463 -17.49 20.43 -6.33
CA PHE A 463 -17.97 21.73 -6.75
C PHE A 463 -19.48 21.64 -6.91
N ASN A 464 -20.22 22.10 -5.89
CA ASN A 464 -21.68 22.02 -5.91
C ASN A 464 -22.25 23.03 -6.93
N LEU A 465 -22.35 22.58 -8.19
CA LEU A 465 -23.01 23.29 -9.28
C LEU A 465 -24.52 23.30 -9.00
N ARG A 466 -25.10 24.48 -8.84
CA ARG A 466 -26.54 24.67 -8.70
C ARG A 466 -27.23 24.28 -10.00
N SER A 467 -28.38 23.62 -9.94
CA SER A 467 -29.17 23.26 -11.14
C SER A 467 -29.57 24.48 -11.99
N PHE A 468 -29.93 24.24 -13.25
CA PHE A 468 -30.42 25.26 -14.18
C PHE A 468 -31.61 26.02 -13.58
N GLU A 469 -32.59 25.28 -13.04
CA GLU A 469 -33.79 25.82 -12.42
C GLU A 469 -33.46 26.65 -11.17
N GLU A 470 -32.47 26.21 -10.39
CA GLU A 470 -32.03 26.94 -9.20
C GLU A 470 -31.34 28.26 -9.59
N LEU A 471 -30.47 28.26 -10.60
CA LEU A 471 -29.88 29.50 -11.11
C LEU A 471 -30.94 30.44 -11.68
N LEU A 472 -31.89 29.90 -12.47
CA LEU A 472 -32.99 30.66 -13.05
C LEU A 472 -33.85 31.30 -11.96
N SER A 473 -34.17 30.57 -10.90
CA SER A 473 -34.98 31.07 -9.77
C SER A 473 -34.34 32.22 -9.00
N ARG A 474 -33.02 32.41 -9.12
CA ARG A 474 -32.27 33.45 -8.40
C ARG A 474 -32.14 34.75 -9.20
N ALA A 475 -32.45 34.74 -10.49
CA ALA A 475 -32.37 35.96 -11.30
C ALA A 475 -33.42 36.99 -10.85
N PRO A 476 -33.05 38.27 -10.64
CA PRO A 476 -33.95 39.27 -10.07
C PRO A 476 -35.12 39.65 -10.99
N SER A 477 -34.91 39.59 -12.31
CA SER A 477 -35.92 39.85 -13.33
C SER A 477 -35.53 39.14 -14.62
N ILE A 478 -36.43 38.34 -15.21
CA ILE A 478 -36.17 37.58 -16.44
C ILE A 478 -37.17 38.00 -17.52
N ALA A 479 -36.68 38.33 -18.71
CA ALA A 479 -37.50 38.56 -19.89
C ALA A 479 -37.44 37.38 -20.86
N THR A 480 -38.58 36.81 -21.24
CA THR A 480 -38.63 35.75 -22.25
C THR A 480 -38.38 36.32 -23.64
N VAL A 481 -37.49 35.69 -24.41
CA VAL A 481 -37.11 36.09 -25.77
C VAL A 481 -37.21 34.91 -26.73
N LYS A 482 -37.46 35.21 -28.01
CA LYS A 482 -37.44 34.23 -29.12
C LYS A 482 -36.27 34.42 -30.07
N VAL A 483 -35.48 35.47 -29.86
CA VAL A 483 -34.30 35.85 -30.65
C VAL A 483 -33.26 36.41 -29.69
N PHE A 484 -32.02 36.55 -30.14
CA PHE A 484 -30.95 37.13 -29.34
C PHE A 484 -31.31 38.58 -28.92
N PRO A 485 -31.19 38.95 -27.64
CA PRO A 485 -31.57 40.27 -27.15
C PRO A 485 -30.64 41.37 -27.69
N SER A 486 -31.18 42.56 -27.96
CA SER A 486 -30.42 43.75 -28.35
C SER A 486 -30.06 44.67 -27.18
N THR A 487 -30.40 44.27 -25.95
CA THR A 487 -30.20 45.04 -24.72
C THR A 487 -29.54 44.18 -23.65
N THR A 488 -28.95 44.81 -22.62
CA THR A 488 -28.42 44.11 -21.45
C THR A 488 -29.54 43.72 -20.49
N GLY A 489 -29.37 42.61 -19.77
CA GLY A 489 -30.38 42.08 -18.86
C GLY A 489 -30.30 40.56 -18.74
N VAL A 490 -31.25 39.97 -18.02
CA VAL A 490 -31.39 38.51 -17.93
C VAL A 490 -32.57 38.06 -18.78
N PHE A 491 -32.32 37.10 -19.66
CA PHE A 491 -33.27 36.65 -20.66
C PHE A 491 -33.44 35.14 -20.62
N LEU A 492 -34.63 34.65 -20.93
CA LEU A 492 -34.93 33.23 -21.08
C LEU A 492 -35.33 32.93 -22.52
N PHE A 493 -34.60 32.01 -23.15
CA PHE A 493 -34.90 31.44 -24.45
C PHE A 493 -35.34 29.99 -24.25
N SER A 494 -36.56 29.65 -24.68
CA SER A 494 -37.07 28.27 -24.57
C SER A 494 -36.81 27.48 -25.86
N GLY A 495 -36.17 26.33 -25.74
CA GLY A 495 -35.76 25.46 -26.84
C GLY A 495 -34.33 25.71 -27.31
N ASN A 496 -33.91 24.95 -28.33
CA ASN A 496 -32.55 24.99 -28.84
C ASN A 496 -32.26 26.31 -29.57
N MET A 497 -31.08 26.88 -29.31
CA MET A 497 -30.62 28.12 -29.92
C MET A 497 -29.43 27.86 -30.84
N SER A 498 -29.37 28.58 -31.97
CA SER A 498 -28.17 28.61 -32.81
C SER A 498 -27.62 30.03 -32.95
N VAL A 499 -26.32 30.19 -32.74
CA VAL A 499 -25.59 31.45 -32.94
C VAL A 499 -24.82 31.37 -34.25
N SER A 500 -25.40 31.95 -35.30
CA SER A 500 -24.79 32.08 -36.63
C SER A 500 -24.42 33.54 -36.93
N SER A 501 -23.75 33.79 -38.05
CA SER A 501 -23.43 35.15 -38.51
C SER A 501 -24.66 36.08 -38.47
N GLY A 502 -24.51 37.23 -37.81
CA GLY A 502 -25.59 38.22 -37.63
C GLY A 502 -26.54 37.96 -36.45
N THR A 503 -26.45 36.82 -35.75
CA THR A 503 -27.32 36.50 -34.60
C THR A 503 -27.10 37.47 -33.44
N VAL A 504 -25.84 37.75 -33.10
CA VAL A 504 -25.49 38.73 -32.06
C VAL A 504 -25.66 40.15 -32.63
N PRO A 505 -26.59 40.98 -32.12
CA PRO A 505 -26.86 42.30 -32.67
C PRO A 505 -25.69 43.27 -32.50
N ASN A 506 -25.54 44.24 -33.42
CA ASN A 506 -24.51 45.28 -33.32
C ASN A 506 -24.60 46.10 -32.03
N ALA A 507 -25.81 46.25 -31.47
CA ALA A 507 -26.02 46.92 -30.19
C ALA A 507 -25.32 46.20 -29.01
N ILE A 508 -25.15 44.87 -29.09
CA ILE A 508 -24.39 44.08 -28.11
C ILE A 508 -22.91 44.08 -28.46
N LYS A 509 -22.55 43.90 -29.75
CA LYS A 509 -21.14 43.87 -30.19
C LYS A 509 -20.38 45.16 -29.90
N ASN A 510 -21.04 46.29 -30.05
CA ASN A 510 -20.46 47.63 -29.95
C ASN A 510 -20.90 48.35 -28.66
N SER A 511 -21.00 47.60 -27.56
CA SER A 511 -21.26 48.18 -26.25
C SER A 511 -20.60 47.37 -25.15
N VAL A 512 -20.35 48.02 -24.02
CA VAL A 512 -19.98 47.36 -22.75
C VAL A 512 -21.26 46.80 -22.13
N SER A 513 -21.84 45.77 -22.76
CA SER A 513 -23.06 45.09 -22.31
C SER A 513 -22.78 43.67 -21.85
N PHE A 514 -23.62 43.17 -20.93
CA PHE A 514 -23.53 41.83 -20.36
C PHE A 514 -24.88 41.12 -20.34
N PRO A 515 -25.48 40.82 -21.51
CA PRO A 515 -26.68 40.00 -21.54
C PRO A 515 -26.37 38.62 -20.96
N VAL A 516 -27.23 38.19 -20.02
CA VAL A 516 -27.23 36.82 -19.49
C VAL A 516 -28.41 36.08 -20.08
N LEU A 517 -28.13 35.06 -20.88
CA LEU A 517 -29.12 34.29 -21.60
C LEU A 517 -29.21 32.89 -21.01
N PHE A 518 -30.33 32.62 -20.35
CA PHE A 518 -30.76 31.27 -20.01
C PHE A 518 -31.36 30.61 -21.26
N ILE A 519 -30.81 29.48 -21.67
CA ILE A 519 -31.26 28.67 -22.79
C ILE A 519 -31.78 27.36 -22.20
N ASP A 520 -33.09 27.18 -22.23
CA ASP A 520 -33.75 25.93 -21.84
C ASP A 520 -33.79 24.97 -23.03
N GLY A 521 -32.64 24.37 -23.33
CA GLY A 521 -32.34 23.55 -24.50
C GLY A 521 -30.84 23.56 -24.81
N ASP A 522 -30.48 23.14 -26.02
CA ASP A 522 -29.09 23.12 -26.48
C ASP A 522 -28.67 24.44 -27.14
N LEU A 523 -27.36 24.74 -27.11
CA LEU A 523 -26.76 25.89 -27.80
C LEU A 523 -25.77 25.42 -28.87
N THR A 524 -26.05 25.70 -30.14
CA THR A 524 -25.11 25.49 -31.24
C THR A 524 -24.46 26.81 -31.66
N ILE A 525 -23.14 26.90 -31.65
CA ILE A 525 -22.37 28.08 -32.09
C ILE A 525 -21.77 27.78 -33.47
N ASN A 526 -22.36 28.35 -34.52
CA ASN A 526 -21.99 28.14 -35.92
C ASN A 526 -21.09 29.25 -36.49
N SER A 527 -20.80 30.30 -35.73
CA SER A 527 -19.98 31.43 -36.19
C SER A 527 -19.29 32.11 -35.02
N ASN A 528 -18.15 32.76 -35.31
CA ASN A 528 -17.40 33.53 -34.31
C ASN A 528 -18.30 34.52 -33.57
N ILE A 529 -18.17 34.54 -32.24
CA ILE A 529 -18.73 35.55 -31.37
C ILE A 529 -17.58 36.49 -31.03
N SER A 530 -17.60 37.69 -31.61
CA SER A 530 -16.57 38.71 -31.39
C SER A 530 -17.22 40.03 -30.98
N LEU A 531 -16.74 40.59 -29.87
CA LEU A 531 -17.20 41.85 -29.29
C LEU A 531 -16.11 42.92 -29.45
N ASN A 532 -16.50 44.15 -29.75
CA ASN A 532 -15.56 45.21 -30.13
C ASN A 532 -15.17 46.12 -28.96
N ASP A 533 -16.04 46.28 -27.96
CA ASP A 533 -15.89 47.31 -26.90
C ASP A 533 -15.66 46.73 -25.50
N GLY A 534 -15.27 45.46 -25.37
CA GLY A 534 -14.97 44.84 -24.07
C GLY A 534 -16.21 44.53 -23.20
N GLY A 535 -17.40 44.45 -23.82
CA GLY A 535 -18.56 43.77 -23.22
C GLY A 535 -18.38 42.26 -23.16
N GLY A 536 -19.40 41.52 -22.72
CA GLY A 536 -19.36 40.07 -22.64
C GLY A 536 -20.74 39.44 -22.78
N ILE A 537 -20.82 38.18 -23.19
CA ILE A 537 -22.09 37.43 -23.20
C ILE A 537 -21.99 36.30 -22.18
N VAL A 538 -23.03 36.08 -21.38
CA VAL A 538 -23.12 34.90 -20.51
C VAL A 538 -24.22 33.98 -21.03
N PHE A 539 -23.86 32.75 -21.36
CA PHE A 539 -24.79 31.68 -21.68
C PHE A 539 -24.93 30.75 -20.48
N ILE A 540 -26.17 30.48 -20.07
CA ILE A 540 -26.51 29.43 -19.10
C ILE A 540 -27.43 28.47 -19.83
N VAL A 541 -26.98 27.23 -20.06
CA VAL A 541 -27.57 26.29 -21.01
C VAL A 541 -27.97 25.02 -20.26
N SER A 542 -29.25 24.64 -20.29
CA SER A 542 -29.73 23.44 -19.60
C SER A 542 -29.27 22.14 -20.29
N GLY A 543 -29.06 22.17 -21.60
CA GLY A 543 -28.57 21.05 -22.42
C GLY A 543 -27.11 21.20 -22.83
N ASP A 544 -26.80 20.70 -24.03
CA ASP A 544 -25.45 20.65 -24.57
C ASP A 544 -25.03 21.96 -25.25
N VAL A 545 -23.72 22.18 -25.35
CA VAL A 545 -23.13 23.26 -26.12
C VAL A 545 -22.25 22.67 -27.22
N GLU A 546 -22.62 22.92 -28.47
CA GLU A 546 -21.95 22.41 -29.66
C GLU A 546 -21.29 23.56 -30.43
N VAL A 547 -19.97 23.51 -30.63
CA VAL A 547 -19.24 24.55 -31.36
C VAL A 547 -18.79 24.03 -32.71
N ASP A 548 -19.18 24.71 -33.79
CA ASP A 548 -18.76 24.37 -35.15
C ASP A 548 -17.24 24.47 -35.28
N LYS A 549 -16.63 23.49 -35.96
CA LYS A 549 -15.18 23.39 -36.12
C LYS A 549 -14.54 24.63 -36.76
N SER A 550 -15.27 25.38 -37.58
CA SER A 550 -14.78 26.60 -38.22
C SER A 550 -14.71 27.81 -37.29
N VAL A 551 -15.38 27.76 -36.13
CA VAL A 551 -15.33 28.81 -35.12
C VAL A 551 -13.93 28.84 -34.51
N SER A 552 -13.32 30.02 -34.48
CA SER A 552 -11.99 30.27 -33.94
C SER A 552 -12.00 31.24 -32.75
N ASN A 553 -13.11 31.97 -32.53
CA ASN A 553 -13.23 32.96 -31.46
C ASN A 553 -14.62 32.96 -30.84
N ILE A 554 -14.68 32.90 -29.51
CA ILE A 554 -15.88 33.10 -28.72
C ILE A 554 -15.58 34.07 -27.57
N ASP A 555 -16.20 35.24 -27.62
CA ASP A 555 -16.22 36.20 -26.51
C ASP A 555 -17.48 35.97 -25.67
N ALA A 556 -17.43 34.95 -24.81
CA ALA A 556 -18.52 34.62 -23.90
C ALA A 556 -18.04 33.81 -22.67
N PHE A 557 -18.81 33.88 -21.60
CA PHE A 557 -18.79 32.89 -20.53
C PHE A 557 -19.92 31.88 -20.75
N ILE A 558 -19.58 30.60 -20.73
CA ILE A 558 -20.51 29.51 -21.00
C ILE A 558 -20.64 28.66 -19.75
N TYR A 559 -21.87 28.49 -19.29
CA TYR A 559 -22.24 27.54 -18.25
C TYR A 559 -23.23 26.55 -18.85
N SER A 560 -22.78 25.34 -19.12
CA SER A 560 -23.58 24.23 -19.61
C SER A 560 -23.86 23.22 -18.48
N PHE A 561 -25.07 22.69 -18.42
CA PHE A 561 -25.39 21.53 -17.59
C PHE A 561 -25.18 20.21 -18.33
N GLY A 562 -25.07 20.25 -19.66
CA GLY A 562 -24.69 19.12 -20.51
C GLY A 562 -23.20 19.09 -20.84
N ASN A 563 -22.91 18.53 -22.01
CA ASN A 563 -21.58 18.46 -22.59
C ASN A 563 -21.20 19.79 -23.26
N PHE A 564 -19.92 20.15 -23.20
CA PHE A 564 -19.31 21.16 -24.07
C PHE A 564 -18.46 20.46 -25.13
N ASP A 565 -18.95 20.44 -26.37
CA ASP A 565 -18.22 19.92 -27.53
C ASP A 565 -17.60 21.08 -28.31
N SER A 566 -16.27 21.15 -28.29
CA SER A 566 -15.53 22.21 -28.96
C SER A 566 -15.58 22.10 -30.48
N SER A 567 -15.96 20.96 -31.07
CA SER A 567 -15.84 20.71 -32.52
C SER A 567 -16.85 19.67 -33.05
N TYR A 568 -18.14 19.84 -32.76
CA TYR A 568 -19.18 18.81 -32.95
C TYR A 568 -19.29 18.25 -34.38
N ASN A 569 -18.98 19.05 -35.40
CA ASN A 569 -19.05 18.66 -36.81
C ASN A 569 -17.70 18.26 -37.44
N GLY A 570 -16.75 17.89 -36.59
CA GLY A 570 -15.51 17.20 -36.97
C GLY A 570 -14.26 17.90 -36.48
N SER A 571 -13.22 17.10 -36.24
CA SER A 571 -12.04 17.50 -35.47
C SER A 571 -10.82 17.91 -36.29
N GLN A 572 -10.79 17.70 -37.61
CA GLN A 572 -9.57 17.87 -38.41
C GLN A 572 -9.50 19.20 -39.17
N ASN A 573 -8.30 19.79 -39.22
CA ASN A 573 -7.99 21.05 -39.91
C ASN A 573 -8.79 22.25 -39.36
N SER A 574 -9.16 22.19 -38.09
CA SER A 574 -9.84 23.27 -37.40
C SER A 574 -8.82 24.35 -36.99
N PRO A 575 -9.19 25.63 -36.94
CA PRO A 575 -8.41 26.63 -36.21
C PRO A 575 -8.44 26.35 -34.71
N THR A 576 -7.44 26.89 -33.99
CA THR A 576 -7.51 26.98 -32.52
C THR A 576 -8.76 27.76 -32.13
N LEU A 577 -9.57 27.20 -31.23
CA LEU A 577 -10.70 27.90 -30.64
C LEU A 577 -10.23 28.72 -29.45
N VAL A 578 -10.28 30.04 -29.58
CA VAL A 578 -10.01 30.95 -28.47
C VAL A 578 -11.33 31.33 -27.80
N ILE A 579 -11.44 31.08 -26.51
CA ILE A 579 -12.59 31.49 -25.68
C ILE A 579 -12.12 32.55 -24.70
N ASN A 580 -12.51 33.80 -24.93
CA ASN A 580 -12.26 34.92 -24.04
C ASN A 580 -13.40 34.99 -23.01
N GLY A 581 -13.21 34.31 -21.88
CA GLY A 581 -14.22 34.11 -20.86
C GLY A 581 -13.95 32.86 -20.02
N GLY A 582 -14.90 31.94 -19.96
CA GLY A 582 -14.77 30.70 -19.20
C GLY A 582 -15.83 29.68 -19.58
N VAL A 583 -15.56 28.40 -19.32
CA VAL A 583 -16.50 27.31 -19.59
C VAL A 583 -16.65 26.44 -18.35
N ILE A 584 -17.88 26.34 -17.86
CA ILE A 584 -18.32 25.36 -16.87
C ILE A 584 -19.25 24.40 -17.61
N ALA A 585 -18.99 23.10 -17.52
CA ALA A 585 -19.80 22.08 -18.18
C ALA A 585 -19.88 20.81 -17.32
N GLY A 586 -20.91 19.99 -17.53
CA GLY A 586 -21.01 18.67 -16.90
C GLY A 586 -19.94 17.71 -17.42
N SER A 587 -19.62 17.82 -18.72
CA SER A 587 -18.51 17.14 -19.36
C SER A 587 -17.90 17.99 -20.46
N TYR A 588 -16.67 17.65 -20.87
CA TYR A 588 -15.93 18.36 -21.91
C TYR A 588 -15.48 17.38 -23.00
N ASP A 589 -15.81 17.68 -24.25
CA ASP A 589 -15.21 17.07 -25.44
C ASP A 589 -14.36 18.12 -26.17
N LEU A 590 -13.06 18.10 -25.88
CA LEU A 590 -12.07 19.02 -26.44
C LEU A 590 -11.34 18.35 -27.60
N SER A 591 -12.04 18.25 -28.74
CA SER A 591 -11.64 17.38 -29.84
C SER A 591 -10.89 18.10 -30.98
N ARG A 592 -10.54 19.39 -30.87
CA ARG A 592 -9.96 20.15 -31.99
C ARG A 592 -8.54 19.73 -32.33
N VAL A 593 -8.33 19.31 -33.58
CA VAL A 593 -7.01 19.03 -34.15
C VAL A 593 -6.59 20.17 -35.06
N THR A 594 -5.61 20.95 -34.61
CA THR A 594 -5.01 22.07 -35.33
C THR A 594 -3.71 21.66 -36.05
N SER A 595 -3.08 22.58 -36.78
CA SER A 595 -1.85 22.30 -37.53
C SER A 595 -0.59 22.33 -36.66
N SER A 596 0.49 21.69 -37.12
CA SER A 596 1.80 21.69 -36.44
C SER A 596 2.36 23.10 -36.18
N SER A 597 2.06 24.06 -37.05
CA SER A 597 2.45 25.47 -36.88
C SER A 597 1.82 26.17 -35.66
N SER A 598 0.72 25.64 -35.13
CA SER A 598 0.07 26.11 -33.90
C SER A 598 0.50 25.32 -32.65
N GLY A 599 1.45 24.40 -32.81
CA GLY A 599 1.83 23.45 -31.76
C GLY A 599 0.70 22.50 -31.36
N PHE A 600 -0.28 22.26 -32.24
CA PHE A 600 -1.48 21.45 -31.97
C PHE A 600 -2.38 21.98 -30.83
N LEU A 601 -2.31 23.27 -30.51
CA LEU A 601 -3.19 23.90 -29.54
C LEU A 601 -4.63 23.92 -30.08
N GLY A 602 -5.49 23.05 -29.54
CA GLY A 602 -6.88 22.88 -29.94
C GLY A 602 -7.76 24.00 -29.40
N GLU A 603 -7.77 24.12 -28.08
CA GLU A 603 -8.59 25.06 -27.34
C GLU A 603 -7.72 25.96 -26.48
N TYR A 604 -8.02 27.25 -26.50
CA TYR A 604 -7.36 28.23 -25.67
C TYR A 604 -8.38 29.04 -24.87
N PHE A 605 -8.47 28.75 -23.58
CA PHE A 605 -9.34 29.44 -22.64
C PHE A 605 -8.59 30.59 -21.99
N VAL A 606 -9.03 31.81 -22.24
CA VAL A 606 -8.45 33.01 -21.65
C VAL A 606 -9.44 33.54 -20.63
N TYR A 607 -9.12 33.38 -19.35
CA TYR A 607 -9.98 33.91 -18.31
C TYR A 607 -10.01 35.44 -18.34
N ASP A 608 -11.23 35.96 -18.47
CA ASP A 608 -11.51 37.40 -18.41
C ASP A 608 -12.32 37.71 -17.14
N PRO A 609 -11.77 38.48 -16.17
CA PRO A 609 -12.45 38.81 -14.93
C PRO A 609 -13.69 39.68 -15.14
N THR A 610 -13.87 40.29 -16.31
CA THR A 610 -15.04 41.14 -16.62
C THR A 610 -16.36 40.37 -16.47
N TYR A 611 -16.36 39.06 -16.70
CA TYR A 611 -17.54 38.21 -16.50
C TYR A 611 -17.93 38.04 -15.03
N LEU A 612 -17.02 38.20 -14.06
CA LEU A 612 -17.39 38.20 -12.63
C LEU A 612 -18.32 39.36 -12.29
N ILE A 613 -18.17 40.50 -12.97
CA ILE A 613 -19.05 41.67 -12.81
C ILE A 613 -20.45 41.37 -13.37
N ALA A 614 -20.54 40.64 -14.48
CA ALA A 614 -21.81 40.17 -15.01
C ALA A 614 -22.51 39.21 -14.03
N PHE A 615 -21.79 38.21 -13.50
CA PHE A 615 -22.34 37.27 -12.53
C PHE A 615 -22.79 37.93 -11.22
N SER A 616 -22.07 38.94 -10.71
CA SER A 616 -22.48 39.68 -9.51
C SER A 616 -23.78 40.46 -9.72
N SER A 617 -24.00 40.98 -10.94
CA SER A 617 -25.24 41.68 -11.29
C SER A 617 -26.47 40.77 -11.38
N VAL A 618 -26.28 39.46 -11.62
CA VAL A 618 -27.36 38.46 -11.76
C VAL A 618 -27.61 37.66 -10.48
N PHE A 619 -26.54 37.26 -9.77
CA PHE A 619 -26.65 36.33 -8.64
C PHE A 619 -26.39 36.98 -7.27
N GLY A 620 -26.05 38.28 -7.26
CA GLY A 620 -25.70 39.07 -6.08
C GLY A 620 -24.27 38.79 -5.58
N GLU A 621 -23.78 39.67 -4.69
CA GLU A 621 -22.50 39.42 -3.99
C GLU A 621 -22.60 38.18 -3.09
N ARG A 622 -21.69 37.22 -3.26
CA ARG A 622 -21.35 36.30 -2.17
C ARG A 622 -20.26 36.95 -1.32
N LYS A 623 -20.53 37.09 -0.01
CA LYS A 623 -19.49 37.22 1.01
C LYS A 623 -18.67 35.94 1.05
N THR A 624 -17.60 35.87 0.27
CA THR A 624 -16.58 34.83 0.47
C THR A 624 -15.65 35.31 1.58
N VAL A 625 -15.84 34.80 2.78
CA VAL A 625 -14.87 34.96 3.87
C VAL A 625 -13.82 33.89 3.68
N TYR A 626 -12.67 34.25 3.13
CA TYR A 626 -11.49 33.40 3.23
C TYR A 626 -11.09 33.36 4.71
N LYS A 627 -11.16 32.18 5.32
CA LYS A 627 -10.53 31.92 6.61
C LYS A 627 -9.33 31.03 6.29
N GLU A 628 -8.13 31.59 6.43
CA GLU A 628 -6.92 30.79 6.58
C GLU A 628 -7.15 29.85 7.78
N ILE A 629 -7.01 28.55 7.56
CA ILE A 629 -6.96 27.54 8.62
C ILE A 629 -5.53 27.07 8.71
#